data_AF-A0A3P7NN84-F1
#
_entry.id   AF-A0A3P7NN84-F1
#
_cell.length_a   1.000
_cell.length_b   1.000
_cell.length_c   1.000
_cell.angle_alpha   90.00
_cell.angle_beta   90.00
_cell.angle_gamma   90.00
#
_symmetry.space_group_name_H-M   'P 1'
#
loop_
_entity.id
_entity.type
_entity.pdbx_description
1 polymer ?
#
loop_
_entity_poly.entity_id
_entity_poly.type
_entity_poly.pdbx_seq_one_letter_code
_entity_poly.pdbx_strand_id
1 'polypeptide(L)'
;MTFEERDQLFRILEAGKTANGSGGGAGGGGNASAGANTLSVQLNHAFPRFLLAQKNSLRNASGNLAKYYTYVNISASLHRDPATTQYWWVLEEVGLADPPCYGTINNLTEAARSYRSPFRSLSIITFNERVSDNILGKIFSSYGQ
;
A
#
# COMPACT_ATOMS: atom_id res chain seq x y z
N MET A 1 -12.38 -4.92 0.33
CA MET A 1 -12.85 -3.65 -0.25
C MET A 1 -14.35 -3.55 -0.03
N THR A 2 -14.79 -2.48 0.61
CA THR A 2 -16.21 -2.22 0.90
C THR A 2 -16.89 -1.53 -0.27
N PHE A 3 -18.24 -1.49 -0.26
CA PHE A 3 -19.01 -0.75 -1.26
C PHE A 3 -18.68 0.74 -1.26
N GLU A 4 -18.51 1.33 -0.07
CA GLU A 4 -18.19 2.75 0.11
C GLU A 4 -16.80 3.10 -0.46
N GLU A 5 -15.79 2.28 -0.18
CA GLU A 5 -14.43 2.44 -0.73
C GLU A 5 -14.46 2.43 -2.27
N ARG A 6 -15.25 1.52 -2.85
CA ARG A 6 -15.43 1.41 -4.30
C ARG A 6 -16.12 2.64 -4.88
N ASP A 7 -17.19 3.12 -4.27
CA ASP A 7 -17.91 4.32 -4.73
C ASP A 7 -17.02 5.57 -4.68
N GLN A 8 -16.22 5.72 -3.61
CA GLN A 8 -15.27 6.81 -3.49
C GLN A 8 -14.18 6.77 -4.56
N LEU A 9 -13.65 5.59 -4.90
CA LEU A 9 -12.71 5.41 -6.01
C LEU A 9 -13.32 5.86 -7.35
N PHE A 10 -14.57 5.48 -7.62
CA PHE A 10 -15.26 5.91 -8.84
C PHE A 10 -15.43 7.43 -8.90
N ARG A 11 -15.79 8.07 -7.78
CA ARG A 11 -15.90 9.54 -7.73
C ARG A 11 -14.56 10.24 -8.02
N ILE A 12 -13.44 9.71 -7.50
CA ILE A 12 -12.10 10.23 -7.79
C ILE A 12 -11.79 10.15 -9.29
N LEU A 13 -12.10 9.01 -9.92
CA LEU A 13 -11.90 8.81 -11.35
C LEU A 13 -12.75 9.76 -12.20
N GLU A 14 -14.02 9.96 -11.85
CA GLU A 14 -14.92 10.88 -12.57
C GLU A 14 -14.50 12.35 -12.40
N ALA A 15 -14.04 12.75 -11.21
CA ALA A 15 -13.46 14.06 -10.98
C ALA A 15 -12.19 14.29 -11.82
N GLY A 16 -11.35 13.26 -11.97
CA GLY A 16 -10.17 13.29 -12.83
C GLY A 16 -10.51 13.52 -14.32
N LYS A 17 -11.60 12.91 -14.82
CA LYS A 17 -12.08 13.08 -16.20
C LYS A 17 -12.62 14.47 -16.48
N THR A 18 -13.45 15.00 -15.58
CA THR A 18 -14.11 16.30 -15.77
C THR A 18 -13.13 17.48 -15.71
N ALA A 19 -12.01 17.34 -14.98
CA ALA A 19 -10.92 18.32 -14.96
C ALA A 19 -10.23 18.54 -16.33
N ASN A 20 -10.38 17.63 -17.28
CA ASN A 20 -9.82 17.75 -18.63
C ASN A 20 -10.77 18.48 -19.62
N GLY A 21 -12.03 18.71 -19.25
CA GLY A 21 -13.07 19.27 -20.12
C GLY A 21 -13.24 20.79 -20.08
N SER A 22 -12.50 21.52 -19.23
CA SER A 22 -12.63 22.98 -19.04
C SER A 22 -11.61 23.82 -19.83
N GLY A 23 -10.98 23.25 -20.86
CA GLY A 23 -10.11 23.97 -21.79
C GLY A 23 -10.89 24.55 -22.98
N GLY A 24 -11.76 25.53 -22.75
CA GLY A 24 -12.53 26.15 -23.83
C GLY A 24 -13.40 27.35 -23.41
N GLY A 25 -12.76 28.50 -23.23
CA GLY A 25 -13.38 29.82 -23.48
C GLY A 25 -14.27 30.45 -22.38
N ALA A 26 -13.95 31.72 -22.11
CA ALA A 26 -14.77 32.79 -21.52
C ALA A 26 -14.98 32.84 -20.00
N GLY A 27 -14.16 33.69 -19.36
CA GLY A 27 -14.59 34.70 -18.39
C GLY A 27 -15.49 34.28 -17.23
N GLY A 28 -14.88 33.97 -16.08
CA GLY A 28 -15.59 33.87 -14.80
C GLY A 28 -14.66 33.37 -13.70
N GLY A 29 -14.25 34.27 -12.81
CA GLY A 29 -13.43 33.94 -11.66
C GLY A 29 -14.16 32.97 -10.73
N GLY A 30 -13.65 31.74 -10.64
CA GLY A 30 -14.10 30.73 -9.70
C GLY A 30 -13.08 29.58 -9.67
N ASN A 31 -12.49 29.35 -8.49
CA ASN A 31 -11.48 28.31 -8.21
C ASN A 31 -12.01 26.89 -8.52
N ALA A 32 -12.05 26.47 -9.79
CA ALA A 32 -12.40 25.11 -10.18
C ALA A 32 -11.20 24.13 -10.15
N SER A 33 -9.98 24.63 -9.91
CA SER A 33 -8.76 23.82 -9.79
C SER A 33 -8.60 23.13 -8.42
N ALA A 34 -9.49 23.39 -7.46
CA ALA A 34 -9.39 22.87 -6.10
C ALA A 34 -10.02 21.47 -5.89
N GLY A 35 -10.83 20.98 -6.84
CA GLY A 35 -11.67 19.79 -6.65
C GLY A 35 -11.02 18.45 -6.95
N ALA A 36 -10.09 18.37 -7.91
CA ALA A 36 -9.49 17.09 -8.32
C ALA A 36 -8.30 16.67 -7.43
N ASN A 37 -7.60 17.64 -6.83
CA ASN A 37 -6.37 17.40 -6.07
C ASN A 37 -6.60 17.05 -4.59
N THR A 38 -7.85 17.02 -4.12
CA THR A 38 -8.21 16.90 -2.70
C THR A 38 -9.01 15.65 -2.36
N LEU A 39 -9.44 14.87 -3.35
CA LEU A 39 -10.19 13.64 -3.11
C LEU A 39 -9.23 12.46 -2.86
N SER A 40 -9.35 11.85 -1.70
CA SER A 40 -8.65 10.62 -1.34
C SER A 40 -9.62 9.60 -0.76
N VAL A 41 -9.41 8.33 -1.05
CA VAL A 41 -10.12 7.21 -0.44
C VAL A 41 -9.20 6.51 0.56
N GLN A 42 -9.73 6.16 1.73
CA GLN A 42 -9.01 5.30 2.67
C GLN A 42 -9.43 3.85 2.43
N LEU A 43 -8.45 3.01 2.09
CA LEU A 43 -8.61 1.58 1.96
C LEU A 43 -8.08 0.93 3.23
N ASN A 44 -8.99 0.41 4.04
CA ASN A 44 -8.64 -0.21 5.30
C ASN A 44 -8.15 -1.64 5.06
N HIS A 45 -7.06 -2.02 5.73
CA HIS A 45 -6.46 -3.35 5.66
C HIS A 45 -6.12 -3.77 4.22
N ALA A 46 -5.55 -2.83 3.45
CA ALA A 46 -5.32 -2.96 2.02
C ALA A 46 -4.35 -4.09 1.68
N PHE A 47 -3.30 -4.28 2.47
CA PHE A 47 -2.36 -5.41 2.30
C PHE A 47 -1.67 -5.81 3.61
N PRO A 48 -1.24 -7.06 3.74
CA PRO A 48 -0.46 -7.54 4.88
C PRO A 48 0.92 -6.84 4.94
N ARG A 49 1.30 -6.34 6.12
CA ARG A 49 2.62 -5.74 6.36
C ARG A 49 3.74 -6.76 6.40
N PHE A 50 3.47 -7.93 6.95
CA PHE A 50 4.44 -8.98 7.19
C PHE A 50 4.22 -10.13 6.23
N LEU A 51 5.24 -10.47 5.45
CA LEU A 51 5.20 -11.50 4.42
C LEU A 51 6.29 -12.54 4.66
N LEU A 52 6.00 -13.80 4.33
CA LEU A 52 6.96 -14.88 4.25
C LEU A 52 7.23 -15.19 2.77
N ALA A 53 8.45 -14.94 2.34
CA ALA A 53 8.93 -15.30 1.02
C ALA A 53 9.60 -16.69 1.10
N GLN A 54 9.01 -17.65 0.40
CA GLN A 54 9.54 -18.99 0.19
C GLN A 54 10.05 -19.11 -1.24
N LYS A 55 10.84 -20.15 -1.52
CA LYS A 55 11.52 -20.35 -2.81
C LYS A 55 10.65 -20.04 -4.05
N ASN A 56 9.36 -20.44 -4.02
CA ASN A 56 8.43 -20.27 -5.14
C ASN A 56 7.10 -19.59 -4.73
N SER A 57 7.02 -18.98 -3.55
CA SER A 57 5.75 -18.36 -3.11
C SER A 57 5.94 -17.23 -2.11
N LEU A 58 5.10 -16.21 -2.21
CA LEU A 58 4.95 -15.16 -1.21
C LEU A 58 3.63 -15.37 -0.48
N ARG A 59 3.68 -15.48 0.85
CA ARG A 59 2.49 -15.70 1.69
C ARG A 59 2.47 -14.70 2.83
N ASN A 60 1.31 -14.50 3.44
CA ASN A 60 1.21 -13.70 4.65
C ASN A 60 2.02 -14.37 5.77
N ALA A 61 2.65 -13.58 6.62
CA ALA A 61 3.20 -14.09 7.88
C ALA A 61 2.07 -14.66 8.76
N SER A 62 2.43 -15.42 9.79
CA SER A 62 1.48 -16.11 10.67
C SER A 62 1.49 -15.58 12.11
N GLY A 63 0.58 -16.07 12.94
CA GLY A 63 0.53 -15.76 14.37
C GLY A 63 0.22 -14.29 14.67
N ASN A 64 1.04 -13.66 15.51
CA ASN A 64 0.86 -12.26 15.92
C ASN A 64 1.16 -11.27 14.79
N LEU A 65 1.84 -11.69 13.73
CA LEU A 65 2.16 -10.85 12.57
C LEU A 65 1.02 -10.79 11.54
N ALA A 66 0.05 -11.69 11.65
CA ALA A 66 -1.09 -11.84 10.74
C ALA A 66 -2.40 -11.25 11.28
N LYS A 67 -2.34 -10.50 12.38
CA LYS A 67 -3.54 -9.96 13.02
C LYS A 67 -4.11 -8.83 12.17
N TYR A 68 -5.43 -8.63 12.22
CA TYR A 68 -6.10 -7.62 11.42
C TYR A 68 -5.45 -6.23 11.58
N TYR A 69 -5.14 -5.84 12.82
CA TYR A 69 -4.50 -4.56 13.12
C TYR A 69 -3.06 -4.40 12.61
N THR A 70 -2.40 -5.45 12.08
CA THR A 70 -1.05 -5.37 11.48
C THR A 70 -1.08 -5.09 9.99
N TYR A 71 -2.26 -5.09 9.35
CA TYR A 71 -2.38 -4.75 7.94
C TYR A 71 -2.16 -3.26 7.72
N VAL A 72 -1.66 -2.92 6.54
CA VAL A 72 -1.43 -1.56 6.12
C VAL A 72 -2.74 -0.97 5.59
N ASN A 73 -3.18 0.17 6.13
CA ASN A 73 -4.19 0.98 5.45
C ASN A 73 -3.52 1.98 4.53
N ILE A 74 -4.18 2.32 3.44
CA ILE A 74 -3.66 3.27 2.46
C ILE A 74 -4.69 4.36 2.19
N SER A 75 -4.20 5.59 2.05
CA SER A 75 -4.91 6.67 1.39
C SER A 75 -4.49 6.65 -0.07
N ALA A 76 -5.46 6.49 -0.97
CA ALA A 76 -5.23 6.56 -2.41
C ALA A 76 -5.84 7.85 -2.97
N SER A 77 -5.06 8.59 -3.75
CA SER A 77 -5.51 9.80 -4.45
C SER A 77 -4.97 9.83 -5.87
N LEU A 78 -5.67 10.54 -6.75
CA LEU A 78 -5.24 10.73 -8.13
C LEU A 78 -4.47 12.05 -8.23
N HIS A 79 -3.20 11.99 -8.55
CA HIS A 79 -2.39 13.18 -8.82
C HIS A 79 -2.46 13.53 -10.31
N ARG A 80 -2.56 14.83 -10.58
CA ARG A 80 -2.49 15.40 -11.93
C ARG A 80 -1.25 16.26 -12.04
N ASP A 81 -0.46 16.02 -13.07
CA ASP A 81 0.64 16.91 -13.41
C ASP A 81 0.08 18.30 -13.82
N PRO A 82 0.50 19.40 -13.18
CA PRO A 82 0.05 20.73 -13.58
C PRO A 82 0.53 21.16 -14.98
N ALA A 83 1.62 20.59 -15.48
CA ALA A 83 2.24 20.96 -16.75
C ALA A 83 1.83 20.05 -17.92
N THR A 84 1.32 18.84 -17.65
CA THR A 84 0.94 17.87 -18.68
C THR A 84 -0.47 17.32 -18.44
N THR A 85 -0.96 16.48 -19.35
CA THR A 85 -2.23 15.75 -19.17
C THR A 85 -2.03 14.39 -18.49
N GLN A 86 -0.89 14.19 -17.81
CA GLN A 86 -0.57 12.92 -17.15
C GLN A 86 -1.21 12.85 -15.77
N TYR A 87 -1.61 11.64 -15.41
CA TYR A 87 -2.21 11.32 -14.12
C TYR A 87 -1.58 10.04 -13.57
N TRP A 88 -1.41 9.98 -12.26
CA TRP A 88 -0.97 8.77 -11.58
C TRP A 88 -1.61 8.65 -10.21
N TRP A 89 -1.75 7.43 -9.73
CA TRP A 89 -2.18 7.16 -8.37
C TRP A 89 -1.05 7.43 -7.39
N VAL A 90 -1.36 8.12 -6.31
CA VAL A 90 -0.49 8.29 -5.16
C VAL A 90 -1.09 7.48 -4.02
N LEU A 91 -0.29 6.58 -3.46
CA LEU A 91 -0.65 5.76 -2.32
C LEU A 91 0.18 6.21 -1.11
N GLU A 92 -0.49 6.55 -0.02
CA GLU A 92 0.13 6.95 1.23
C GLU A 92 -0.27 5.97 2.33
N GLU A 93 0.70 5.47 3.10
CA GLU A 93 0.39 4.66 4.29
C GLU A 93 -0.33 5.49 5.36
N VAL A 94 -1.45 4.96 5.84
CA VAL A 94 -2.26 5.53 6.93
C VAL A 94 -2.41 4.48 8.03
N GLY A 95 -1.70 4.67 9.14
CA GLY A 95 -1.79 3.85 10.35
C GLY A 95 -0.65 2.84 10.52
N LEU A 96 0.13 3.04 11.59
CA LEU A 96 0.54 2.13 12.69
C LEU A 96 1.76 2.76 13.40
N ALA A 97 1.74 2.84 14.72
CA ALA A 97 2.51 3.69 15.61
C ALA A 97 3.98 3.40 15.44
N ASP A 98 4.68 4.46 15.09
CA ASP A 98 6.07 4.47 14.70
C ASP A 98 6.38 3.51 13.53
N PRO A 99 7.45 3.77 12.76
CA PRO A 99 7.87 2.81 11.76
C PRO A 99 8.07 1.45 12.45
N PRO A 100 7.40 0.37 11.99
CA PRO A 100 7.59 -0.97 12.56
C PRO A 100 9.05 -1.35 12.34
N CYS A 101 9.88 -1.13 13.35
CA CYS A 101 11.30 -1.45 13.32
C CYS A 101 11.48 -2.83 13.94
N TYR A 102 12.59 -3.51 13.61
CA TYR A 102 12.86 -4.87 14.07
C TYR A 102 12.69 -5.06 15.61
N GLY A 103 12.91 -3.99 16.39
CA GLY A 103 12.74 -3.99 17.84
C GLY A 103 11.30 -3.97 18.36
N THR A 104 10.31 -3.51 17.58
CA THR A 104 8.91 -3.35 18.03
C THR A 104 7.95 -4.43 17.51
N ILE A 105 8.41 -5.29 16.59
CA ILE A 105 7.61 -6.34 15.95
C ILE A 105 7.03 -7.35 16.97
N ASN A 106 7.73 -7.59 18.08
CA ASN A 106 7.33 -8.59 19.07
C ASN A 106 6.20 -8.12 20.00
N ASN A 107 5.84 -6.83 19.99
CA ASN A 107 4.85 -6.26 20.91
C ASN A 107 3.86 -5.33 20.18
N LEU A 108 3.40 -5.75 19.01
CA LEU A 108 2.38 -5.03 18.25
C LEU A 108 1.03 -5.15 18.98
N THR A 109 0.43 -4.01 19.32
CA THR A 109 -0.89 -3.93 19.96
C THR A 109 -1.85 -3.12 19.09
N GLU A 110 -3.15 -3.32 19.28
CA GLU A 110 -4.19 -2.61 18.52
C GLU A 110 -4.17 -1.08 18.72
N ALA A 111 -3.65 -0.60 19.85
CA ALA A 111 -3.51 0.83 20.18
C ALA A 111 -2.56 1.59 19.24
N ALA A 112 -1.80 0.89 18.41
CA ALA A 112 -0.82 1.50 17.54
C ALA A 112 -1.43 2.23 16.31
N ARG A 113 -2.73 2.37 16.07
CA ARG A 113 -3.24 2.80 14.73
C ARG A 113 -3.06 4.27 14.25
N SER A 114 -2.22 5.14 14.84
CA SER A 114 -2.25 6.60 14.59
C SER A 114 -1.16 7.22 13.69
N TYR A 115 -0.14 6.49 13.24
CA TYR A 115 0.96 7.06 12.42
C TYR A 115 0.55 7.35 10.96
N ARG A 116 1.07 8.43 10.40
CA ARG A 116 1.00 8.73 8.96
C ARG A 116 2.42 8.95 8.45
N SER A 117 2.83 8.22 7.40
CA SER A 117 4.19 8.38 6.86
C SER A 117 4.38 9.83 6.34
N PRO A 118 5.37 10.58 6.86
CA PRO A 118 5.63 11.94 6.38
C PRO A 118 6.23 11.96 4.97
N PHE A 119 6.70 10.81 4.47
CA PHE A 119 7.40 10.69 3.19
C PHE A 119 6.64 9.90 2.13
N ARG A 120 5.35 9.59 2.34
CA ARG A 120 4.54 8.77 1.42
C ARG A 120 5.18 7.41 1.11
N SER A 121 5.84 6.82 2.10
CA SER A 121 6.44 5.50 1.98
C SER A 121 5.47 4.41 2.45
N LEU A 122 5.53 3.24 1.82
CA LEU A 122 4.87 2.02 2.28
C LEU A 122 5.91 1.10 2.93
N SER A 123 5.64 0.63 4.14
CA SER A 123 6.53 -0.30 4.84
C SER A 123 6.02 -1.75 4.74
N ILE A 124 6.85 -2.63 4.17
CA ILE A 124 6.61 -4.07 4.07
C ILE A 124 7.84 -4.80 4.63
N ILE A 125 7.61 -5.76 5.52
CA ILE A 125 8.64 -6.58 6.13
C ILE A 125 8.51 -7.99 5.60
N THR A 126 9.54 -8.47 4.91
CA THR A 126 9.58 -9.80 4.31
C THR A 126 10.58 -10.68 5.03
N PHE A 127 10.11 -11.81 5.55
CA PHE A 127 10.95 -12.87 6.09
C PHE A 127 11.28 -13.82 4.94
N ASN A 128 12.56 -13.97 4.62
CA ASN A 128 13.00 -14.87 3.57
C ASN A 128 13.31 -16.25 4.14
N GLU A 129 12.71 -17.30 3.57
CA GLU A 129 13.10 -18.68 3.84
C GLU A 129 14.53 -18.89 3.38
N ARG A 130 15.36 -19.47 4.26
CA ARG A 130 16.73 -19.82 3.91
C ARG A 130 16.70 -20.90 2.84
N VAL A 131 17.24 -20.60 1.67
CA VAL A 131 17.49 -21.62 0.66
C VAL A 131 18.69 -22.42 1.14
N SER A 132 18.51 -23.72 1.40
CA SER A 132 19.64 -24.61 1.68
C SER A 132 20.48 -24.75 0.42
N ASP A 133 21.80 -24.64 0.56
CA ASP A 133 22.70 -25.01 -0.52
C ASP A 133 22.45 -26.49 -0.84
N ASN A 134 22.16 -26.78 -2.11
CA ASN A 134 21.84 -28.11 -2.61
C ASN A 134 23.04 -29.10 -2.55
N ILE A 135 24.03 -28.80 -1.73
CA ILE A 135 25.29 -29.52 -1.54
C ILE A 135 25.07 -30.74 -0.64
N LEU A 136 24.26 -30.64 0.41
CA LEU A 136 24.06 -31.78 1.34
C LEU A 136 23.12 -32.86 0.80
N GLY A 137 22.24 -32.54 -0.16
CA GLY A 137 21.35 -33.52 -0.81
C GLY A 137 22.03 -34.44 -1.83
N LYS A 138 23.22 -34.06 -2.34
CA LYS A 138 24.02 -34.90 -3.26
C LYS A 138 25.02 -35.82 -2.56
N ILE A 139 25.34 -35.55 -1.28
CA ILE A 139 26.32 -36.36 -0.54
C ILE A 139 25.70 -37.66 -0.01
N PHE A 140 24.39 -37.68 0.25
CA PHE A 140 23.69 -38.88 0.73
C PHE A 140 23.05 -39.73 -0.39
N SER A 141 23.11 -39.32 -1.66
CA SER A 141 22.59 -40.12 -2.79
C SER A 141 23.66 -40.96 -3.50
N SER A 142 24.90 -40.99 -3.00
CA SER A 142 26.02 -41.68 -3.66
C SER A 142 26.47 -42.97 -2.96
N TYR A 143 25.83 -43.36 -1.85
CA TYR A 143 26.06 -44.66 -1.19
C TYR A 143 24.73 -45.40 -1.06
N GLY A 144 24.30 -45.94 -2.18
CA GLY A 144 23.15 -46.84 -2.32
C GLY A 144 23.32 -47.62 -3.61
N GLN A 145 24.47 -48.28 -3.73
CA GLN A 145 24.70 -49.37 -4.67
C GLN A 145 24.44 -50.68 -3.94
#